data_AF-A0AAD7TLX5-F1
#
_entry.id   AF-A0AAD7TLX5-F1
#
_cell.length_a   1.000
_cell.length_b   1.000
_cell.length_c   1.000
_cell.angle_alpha   90.00
_cell.angle_beta   90.00
_cell.angle_gamma   90.00
#
_symmetry.space_group_name_H-M   'P 1'
#
loop_
_entity.id
_entity.type
_entity.pdbx_description
1 polymer ?
#
loop_
_entity_poly.entity_id
_entity_poly.type
_entity_poly.pdbx_seq_one_letter_code
_entity_poly.pdbx_strand_id
1 'polypeptide(L)'
;MRLSTPSTSILGLNYLEVLVSARLLTFGRTPATAEEEQCRVKLAMSEKELKALEARWKAVEREAGEGARQLEAMRADVERRKKKVAETGWSQEKDDAQQTAIREAKDEVQRLTEVRDKIRSRLGNLDFEYSSPYPNFDRNEVKGLVASLVSLDKTSYNAATALEITAGGRLYNMVVESDEVGKQLLQNGRLKRRVTLIPLNKIQSWTIPHPQVQAAERISGGKARPALSLIGYPEEVANAMAYVFGGTFVCDDAATAKRITFSQDAGIKSVTLDGDVYDPSGTLSGGSAPNSSGILVKVQDLLEAEGNLQDAIARQSALELEEKRTSDVRNHRFNLSRELTIKEHELNLLQAALQKHSVVVKTQHRELQTAVLELEQMEKDIASAEAHIEEARAGDALAKAERKLQEERATLSRYDEELKALEQVIKDKKTAINEATLSITQKEHDRIASLQRERTVAENQAANLEKQYEWIVEGPKRETSRNKRK
;
A
#
# COMPACT_ATOMS: atom_id res chain seq x y z
N MET A 1 -34.85 -4.58 -27.13
CA MET A 1 -35.05 -4.02 -28.48
C MET A 1 -33.73 -4.09 -29.24
N ARG A 2 -33.59 -5.06 -30.16
CA ARG A 2 -32.47 -5.15 -31.09
C ARG A 2 -32.83 -4.31 -32.32
N LEU A 3 -32.09 -3.23 -32.56
CA LEU A 3 -32.14 -2.49 -33.83
C LEU A 3 -30.97 -2.96 -34.69
N SER A 4 -31.31 -3.76 -35.70
CA SER A 4 -30.46 -4.17 -36.80
C SER A 4 -30.51 -3.07 -37.86
N THR A 5 -29.36 -2.51 -38.25
CA THR A 5 -29.17 -1.77 -39.50
C THR A 5 -27.81 -2.14 -40.12
N PRO A 6 -27.66 -2.04 -41.46
CA PRO A 6 -27.11 -3.15 -42.24
C PRO A 6 -25.66 -2.98 -42.68
N SER A 7 -25.04 -4.15 -42.95
CA SER A 7 -23.77 -4.35 -43.65
C SER A 7 -23.60 -3.44 -44.86
N THR A 8 -22.59 -2.58 -44.83
CA THR A 8 -22.16 -1.73 -45.96
C THR A 8 -20.74 -2.10 -46.45
N SER A 9 -20.33 -3.36 -46.30
CA SER A 9 -18.93 -3.76 -46.53
C SER A 9 -18.70 -4.75 -47.68
N ILE A 10 -19.76 -5.21 -48.36
CA ILE A 10 -19.65 -6.24 -49.40
C ILE A 10 -19.55 -5.62 -50.83
N LEU A 11 -19.91 -4.34 -50.99
CA LEU A 11 -19.87 -3.67 -52.30
C LEU A 11 -18.49 -3.07 -52.67
N GLY A 12 -17.59 -2.88 -51.70
CA GLY A 12 -16.25 -2.30 -51.95
C GLY A 12 -15.23 -3.28 -52.52
N LEU A 13 -15.33 -4.56 -52.15
CA LEU A 13 -14.41 -5.62 -52.60
C LEU A 13 -14.62 -5.97 -54.08
N ASN A 14 -15.87 -5.97 -54.56
CA ASN A 14 -16.19 -6.25 -55.96
C ASN A 14 -15.75 -5.12 -56.91
N TYR A 15 -15.74 -3.86 -56.44
CA TYR A 15 -15.36 -2.73 -57.29
C TYR A 15 -13.85 -2.68 -57.55
N LEU A 16 -13.04 -3.12 -56.58
CA LEU A 16 -11.59 -3.26 -56.72
C LEU A 16 -11.21 -4.41 -57.67
N GLU A 17 -11.87 -5.57 -57.60
CA GLU A 17 -11.63 -6.67 -58.56
C GLU A 17 -11.99 -6.29 -60.01
N VAL A 18 -13.08 -5.54 -60.20
CA VAL A 18 -13.52 -5.06 -61.52
C VAL A 18 -12.56 -4.02 -62.09
N LEU A 19 -12.04 -3.10 -61.27
CA LEU A 19 -11.04 -2.11 -61.69
C LEU A 19 -9.68 -2.74 -62.01
N VAL A 20 -9.27 -3.77 -61.27
CA VAL A 20 -8.04 -4.52 -61.52
C VAL A 20 -8.12 -5.30 -62.84
N SER A 21 -9.27 -5.93 -63.12
CA SER A 21 -9.51 -6.63 -64.39
C SER A 21 -9.53 -5.69 -65.59
N ALA A 22 -10.11 -4.49 -65.45
CA ALA A 22 -10.13 -3.47 -66.51
C ALA A 22 -8.74 -2.86 -66.77
N ARG A 23 -7.86 -2.81 -65.75
CA ARG A 23 -6.50 -2.26 -65.86
C ARG A 23 -5.48 -3.28 -66.36
N LEU A 24 -5.69 -4.57 -66.13
CA LEU A 24 -4.89 -5.67 -66.67
C LEU A 24 -5.02 -5.81 -68.20
N LEU A 25 -6.14 -5.39 -68.78
CA LEU A 25 -6.39 -5.47 -70.23
C LEU A 25 -5.83 -4.28 -71.03
N THR A 26 -5.52 -3.15 -70.40
CA THR A 26 -5.14 -1.89 -71.10
C THR A 26 -3.64 -1.58 -71.08
N PHE A 27 -2.88 -2.20 -70.18
CA PHE A 27 -1.43 -2.12 -70.13
C PHE A 27 -0.91 -3.55 -70.03
N GLY A 28 -0.09 -4.01 -70.97
CA GLY A 28 0.50 -5.36 -70.97
C GLY A 28 1.37 -5.66 -69.74
N ARG A 29 0.73 -5.82 -68.59
CA ARG A 29 1.30 -6.11 -67.27
C ARG A 29 1.10 -7.59 -66.98
N THR A 30 2.15 -8.26 -66.53
CA THR A 30 2.07 -9.65 -66.09
C THR A 30 1.36 -9.74 -64.74
N PRO A 31 0.63 -10.83 -64.44
CA PRO A 31 -0.06 -11.01 -63.16
C PRO A 31 0.85 -10.80 -61.93
N ALA A 32 2.12 -11.18 -62.04
CA ALA A 32 3.13 -10.98 -60.99
C ALA A 32 3.36 -9.50 -60.61
N THR A 33 3.30 -8.57 -61.58
CA THR A 33 3.48 -7.12 -61.30
C THR A 33 2.29 -6.48 -60.60
N ALA A 34 1.09 -7.06 -60.74
CA ALA A 34 -0.10 -6.59 -60.03
C ALA A 34 -0.11 -7.07 -58.57
N GLU A 35 0.36 -8.29 -58.32
CA GLU A 35 0.53 -8.86 -56.97
C GLU A 35 1.57 -8.08 -56.16
N GLU A 36 2.70 -7.67 -56.77
CA GLU A 36 3.71 -6.81 -56.15
C GLU A 36 3.14 -5.44 -55.72
N GLU A 37 2.43 -4.74 -56.62
CA GLU A 37 1.79 -3.45 -56.29
C GLU A 37 0.76 -3.60 -55.16
N GLN A 38 0.00 -4.71 -55.13
CA GLN A 38 -0.96 -4.97 -54.06
C GLN A 38 -0.27 -5.23 -52.71
N CYS A 39 0.81 -5.99 -52.69
CA CYS A 39 1.61 -6.23 -51.49
C CYS A 39 2.26 -4.94 -50.97
N ARG A 40 2.78 -4.07 -51.86
CA ARG A 40 3.33 -2.75 -51.49
C ARG A 40 2.29 -1.81 -50.86
N VAL A 41 1.06 -1.80 -51.39
CA VAL A 41 -0.03 -0.99 -50.81
C VAL A 41 -0.42 -1.52 -49.42
N LYS A 42 -0.48 -2.84 -49.24
CA LYS A 42 -0.72 -3.47 -47.92
C LYS A 42 0.40 -3.14 -46.93
N LEU A 43 1.66 -3.25 -47.35
CA LEU A 43 2.83 -2.88 -46.54
C LEU A 43 2.72 -1.41 -46.08
N ALA A 44 2.43 -0.47 -46.98
CA ALA A 44 2.30 0.93 -46.64
C ALA A 44 1.12 1.24 -45.69
N MET A 45 0.05 0.44 -45.71
CA MET A 45 -1.05 0.55 -44.73
C MET A 45 -0.62 -0.01 -43.37
N SER A 46 -0.01 -1.20 -43.34
CA SER A 46 0.49 -1.84 -42.13
C SER A 46 1.61 -1.03 -41.46
N GLU A 47 2.47 -0.34 -42.22
CA GLU A 47 3.48 0.59 -41.68
C GLU A 47 2.83 1.81 -40.97
N LYS A 48 1.72 2.33 -41.50
CA LYS A 48 0.97 3.40 -40.86
C LYS A 48 0.28 2.92 -39.58
N GLU A 49 -0.26 1.71 -39.61
CA GLU A 49 -0.85 1.06 -38.44
C GLU A 49 0.20 0.79 -37.35
N LEU A 50 1.40 0.34 -37.73
CA LEU A 50 2.53 0.16 -36.83
C LEU A 50 2.91 1.48 -36.16
N LYS A 51 3.07 2.57 -36.94
CA LYS A 51 3.35 3.90 -36.37
C LYS A 51 2.28 4.36 -35.39
N ALA A 52 1.01 4.05 -35.65
CA ALA A 52 -0.09 4.37 -34.75
C ALA A 52 -0.05 3.50 -33.47
N LEU A 53 0.26 2.21 -33.58
CA LEU A 53 0.43 1.29 -32.45
C LEU A 53 1.64 1.68 -31.59
N GLU A 54 2.78 2.03 -32.19
CA GLU A 54 3.96 2.54 -31.49
C GLU A 54 3.65 3.80 -30.68
N ALA A 55 2.94 4.76 -31.28
CA ALA A 55 2.55 5.99 -30.60
C ALA A 55 1.62 5.70 -29.40
N ARG A 56 0.66 4.78 -29.56
CA ARG A 56 -0.24 4.36 -28.47
C ARG A 56 0.53 3.66 -27.35
N TRP A 57 1.41 2.72 -27.69
CA TRP A 57 2.22 1.99 -26.71
C TRP A 57 3.13 2.94 -25.92
N LYS A 58 3.82 3.88 -26.58
CA LYS A 58 4.64 4.90 -25.92
C LYS A 58 3.83 5.80 -24.97
N ALA A 59 2.60 6.14 -25.33
CA ALA A 59 1.73 6.93 -24.47
C ALA A 59 1.35 6.16 -23.19
N VAL A 60 0.94 4.90 -23.32
CA VAL A 60 0.57 4.06 -22.18
C VAL A 60 1.78 3.69 -21.32
N GLU A 61 2.95 3.46 -21.91
CA GLU A 61 4.20 3.24 -21.19
C GLU A 61 4.58 4.46 -20.34
N ARG A 62 4.44 5.67 -20.89
CA ARG A 62 4.70 6.91 -20.17
C ARG A 62 3.73 7.09 -18.99
N GLU A 63 2.44 6.87 -19.21
CA GLU A 63 1.41 6.93 -18.14
C GLU A 63 1.67 5.91 -17.04
N ALA A 64 2.06 4.68 -17.39
CA ALA A 64 2.44 3.65 -16.43
C ALA A 64 3.71 4.04 -15.64
N GLY A 65 4.69 4.66 -16.30
CA GLY A 65 5.90 5.18 -15.65
C GLY A 65 5.62 6.32 -14.68
N GLU A 66 4.73 7.25 -15.04
CA GLU A 66 4.27 8.32 -14.15
C GLU A 66 3.49 7.76 -12.95
N GLY A 67 2.59 6.80 -13.18
CA GLY A 67 1.86 6.10 -12.12
C GLY A 67 2.76 5.32 -11.16
N ALA A 68 3.83 4.69 -11.66
CA ALA A 68 4.82 4.00 -10.83
C ALA A 68 5.59 4.96 -9.91
N ARG A 69 5.98 6.14 -10.43
CA ARG A 69 6.63 7.19 -9.62
C ARG A 69 5.70 7.73 -8.54
N GLN A 70 4.43 7.96 -8.87
CA GLN A 70 3.43 8.40 -7.89
C GLN A 70 3.20 7.36 -6.79
N LEU A 71 3.19 6.07 -7.15
CA LEU A 71 3.05 4.97 -6.19
C LEU A 71 4.24 4.91 -5.23
N GLU A 72 5.47 5.04 -5.71
CA GLU A 72 6.67 5.08 -4.85
C GLU A 72 6.68 6.33 -3.94
N ALA A 73 6.26 7.50 -4.44
CA ALA A 73 6.09 8.69 -3.61
C ALA A 73 5.04 8.48 -2.50
N MET A 74 3.89 7.88 -2.85
CA MET A 74 2.83 7.57 -1.88
C MET A 74 3.27 6.53 -0.84
N ARG A 75 4.06 5.52 -1.24
CA ARG A 75 4.67 4.55 -0.31
C ARG A 75 5.59 5.25 0.68
N ALA A 76 6.48 6.12 0.21
CA ALA A 76 7.36 6.89 1.09
C ALA A 76 6.56 7.79 2.06
N ASP A 77 5.46 8.37 1.60
CA ASP A 77 4.55 9.17 2.41
C ASP A 77 3.84 8.35 3.51
N VAL A 78 3.35 7.17 3.16
CA VAL A 78 2.74 6.22 4.12
C VAL A 78 3.76 5.80 5.17
N GLU A 79 4.98 5.43 4.78
CA GLU A 79 6.04 5.03 5.71
C GLU A 79 6.48 6.17 6.63
N ARG A 80 6.57 7.41 6.11
CA ARG A 80 6.82 8.60 6.94
C ARG A 80 5.71 8.81 7.98
N ARG A 81 4.45 8.62 7.58
CA ARG A 81 3.29 8.76 8.49
C ARG A 81 3.26 7.64 9.54
N LYS A 82 3.60 6.39 9.18
CA LYS A 82 3.77 5.28 10.13
C LYS A 82 4.83 5.60 11.18
N LYS A 83 5.98 6.13 10.77
CA LYS A 83 7.03 6.57 11.71
C LYS A 83 6.53 7.65 12.67
N LYS A 84 5.84 8.68 12.16
CA LYS A 84 5.23 9.73 13.01
C LYS A 84 4.22 9.18 14.01
N VAL A 85 3.39 8.21 13.61
CA VAL A 85 2.46 7.53 14.53
C VAL A 85 3.23 6.77 15.61
N ALA A 86 4.29 6.05 15.24
CA ALA A 86 5.13 5.30 16.18
C ALA A 86 5.89 6.22 17.16
N GLU A 87 6.37 7.37 16.70
CA GLU A 87 7.07 8.38 17.51
C GLU A 87 6.21 8.96 18.64
N THR A 88 4.88 8.91 18.52
CA THR A 88 3.98 9.38 19.60
C THR A 88 4.08 8.54 20.88
N GLY A 89 4.63 7.31 20.82
CA GLY A 89 4.79 6.42 21.98
C GLY A 89 3.47 5.95 22.62
N TRP A 90 2.34 6.35 22.06
CA TRP A 90 1.00 5.95 22.46
C TRP A 90 0.57 4.73 21.63
N SER A 91 0.12 3.67 22.27
CA SER A 91 -0.41 2.48 21.60
C SER A 91 -1.91 2.36 21.86
N GLN A 92 -2.61 1.58 21.03
CA GLN A 92 -4.01 1.28 21.28
C GLN A 92 -4.17 0.47 22.57
N GLU A 93 -3.23 -0.44 22.86
CA GLU A 93 -3.20 -1.20 24.11
C GLU A 93 -3.06 -0.31 25.34
N LYS A 94 -2.22 0.75 25.30
CA LYS A 94 -2.11 1.71 26.40
C LYS A 94 -3.41 2.49 26.61
N ASP A 95 -4.08 2.81 25.51
CA ASP A 95 -5.37 3.50 25.52
C ASP A 95 -6.45 2.65 26.20
N ASP A 96 -6.57 1.41 25.76
CA ASP A 96 -7.53 0.44 26.29
C ASP A 96 -7.21 0.11 27.76
N ALA A 97 -5.94 -0.04 28.12
CA ALA A 97 -5.51 -0.26 29.50
C ALA A 97 -5.85 0.93 30.41
N GLN A 98 -5.60 2.17 29.97
CA GLN A 98 -5.93 3.36 30.76
C GLN A 98 -7.44 3.51 30.93
N GLN A 99 -8.23 3.30 29.89
CA GLN A 99 -9.70 3.34 29.98
C GLN A 99 -10.25 2.25 30.90
N THR A 100 -9.69 1.04 30.83
CA THR A 100 -10.08 -0.08 31.70
C THR A 100 -9.77 0.24 33.16
N ALA A 101 -8.56 0.76 33.45
CA ALA A 101 -8.18 1.15 34.80
C ALA A 101 -9.09 2.24 35.40
N ILE A 102 -9.46 3.25 34.61
CA ILE A 102 -10.39 4.31 35.06
C ILE A 102 -11.77 3.74 35.33
N ARG A 103 -12.26 2.83 34.48
CA ARG A 103 -13.55 2.17 34.67
C ARG A 103 -13.54 1.31 35.93
N GLU A 104 -12.52 0.49 36.14
CA GLU A 104 -12.38 -0.33 37.34
C GLU A 104 -12.30 0.52 38.61
N ALA A 105 -11.58 1.64 38.57
CA ALA A 105 -11.52 2.57 39.70
C ALA A 105 -12.89 3.20 40.01
N LYS A 106 -13.68 3.56 38.99
CA LYS A 106 -15.05 4.07 39.15
C LYS A 106 -15.99 3.01 39.75
N ASP A 107 -15.93 1.80 39.23
CA ASP A 107 -16.73 0.67 39.71
C ASP A 107 -16.38 0.35 41.17
N GLU A 108 -15.09 0.43 41.54
CA GLU A 108 -14.63 0.23 42.92
C GLU A 108 -15.13 1.34 43.86
N VAL A 109 -15.07 2.60 43.46
CA VAL A 109 -15.62 3.72 44.24
C VAL A 109 -17.13 3.54 44.45
N GLN A 110 -17.86 3.13 43.42
CA GLN A 110 -19.30 2.86 43.55
C GLN A 110 -19.55 1.71 44.55
N ARG A 111 -18.82 0.60 44.40
CA ARG A 111 -18.94 -0.57 45.29
C ARG A 111 -18.65 -0.22 46.74
N LEU A 112 -17.56 0.51 47.01
CA LEU A 112 -17.19 0.95 48.36
C LEU A 112 -18.17 1.97 48.92
N THR A 113 -18.74 2.84 48.08
CA THR A 113 -19.82 3.76 48.48
C THR A 113 -21.03 2.99 48.98
N GLU A 114 -21.46 1.96 48.25
CA GLU A 114 -22.58 1.10 48.67
C GLU A 114 -22.28 0.35 49.97
N VAL A 115 -21.05 -0.14 50.17
CA VAL A 115 -20.63 -0.79 51.42
C VAL A 115 -20.69 0.20 52.58
N ARG A 116 -20.10 1.39 52.40
CA ARG A 116 -20.12 2.48 53.39
C ARG A 116 -21.56 2.87 53.73
N ASP A 117 -22.44 3.02 52.76
CA ASP A 117 -23.86 3.40 52.97
C ASP A 117 -24.64 2.30 53.70
N LYS A 118 -24.37 1.02 53.41
CA LYS A 118 -24.96 -0.13 54.13
C LYS A 118 -24.53 -0.15 55.59
N ILE A 119 -23.27 0.17 55.91
CA ILE A 119 -22.80 0.27 57.29
C ILE A 119 -23.42 1.49 57.97
N ARG A 120 -23.36 2.66 57.32
CA ARG A 120 -23.91 3.92 57.84
C ARG A 120 -25.40 3.83 58.16
N SER A 121 -26.21 3.20 57.31
CA SER A 121 -27.66 3.05 57.53
C SER A 121 -28.01 2.21 58.78
N ARG A 122 -27.14 1.28 59.19
CA ARG A 122 -27.28 0.53 60.45
C ARG A 122 -26.94 1.36 61.69
N LEU A 123 -26.24 2.48 61.49
CA LEU A 123 -25.75 3.38 62.52
C LEU A 123 -26.61 4.65 62.63
N GLY A 124 -27.94 4.56 62.44
CA GLY A 124 -28.83 5.74 62.31
C GLY A 124 -28.70 6.82 63.40
N ASN A 125 -28.23 6.49 64.61
CA ASN A 125 -27.97 7.48 65.66
C ASN A 125 -26.70 8.31 65.45
N LEU A 126 -25.79 7.89 64.58
CA LEU A 126 -24.55 8.58 64.23
C LEU A 126 -24.66 9.38 62.93
N ASP A 127 -25.77 9.25 62.23
CA ASP A 127 -26.02 10.05 61.05
C ASP A 127 -26.42 11.47 61.45
N PHE A 128 -25.54 12.45 61.18
CA PHE A 128 -25.80 13.85 61.46
C PHE A 128 -25.86 14.63 60.16
N GLU A 129 -27.06 15.10 59.83
CA GLU A 129 -27.31 15.96 58.69
C GLU A 129 -27.52 17.40 59.14
N TYR A 130 -26.84 18.32 58.47
CA TYR A 130 -27.03 19.76 58.63
C TYR A 130 -26.94 20.47 57.27
N SER A 131 -27.65 21.58 57.16
CA SER A 131 -27.53 22.52 56.04
C SER A 131 -26.38 23.48 56.31
N SER A 132 -25.65 23.89 55.28
CA SER A 132 -24.64 24.94 55.43
C SER A 132 -25.29 26.20 56.01
N PRO A 133 -24.84 26.70 57.17
CA PRO A 133 -25.49 27.81 57.86
C PRO A 133 -25.36 29.15 57.11
N TYR A 134 -24.33 29.29 56.27
CA TYR A 134 -24.09 30.47 55.44
C TYR A 134 -23.34 30.10 54.14
N PRO A 135 -23.33 30.98 53.11
CA PRO A 135 -22.59 30.76 51.86
C PRO A 135 -21.09 30.59 52.11
N ASN A 136 -20.45 29.64 51.43
CA ASN A 136 -19.02 29.31 51.59
C ASN A 136 -18.62 28.82 52.99
N PHE A 137 -19.56 28.26 53.77
CA PHE A 137 -19.25 27.58 55.04
C PHE A 137 -18.22 26.46 54.84
N ASP A 138 -17.11 26.52 55.57
CA ASP A 138 -16.13 25.44 55.59
C ASP A 138 -16.65 24.28 56.46
N ARG A 139 -16.89 23.13 55.83
CA ARG A 139 -17.38 21.94 56.52
C ARG A 139 -16.33 21.32 57.46
N ASN A 140 -15.06 21.65 57.29
CA ASN A 140 -13.98 21.18 58.17
C ASN A 140 -14.04 21.81 59.57
N GLU A 141 -14.78 22.91 59.74
CA GLU A 141 -15.06 23.50 61.05
C GLU A 141 -15.97 22.59 61.90
N VAL A 142 -16.61 21.59 61.30
CA VAL A 142 -17.37 20.54 61.98
C VAL A 142 -16.57 19.24 61.96
N LYS A 143 -15.90 18.94 63.07
CA LYS A 143 -15.03 17.76 63.18
C LYS A 143 -15.82 16.44 63.16
N GLY A 144 -17.06 16.46 63.65
CA GLY A 144 -17.96 15.30 63.63
C GLY A 144 -18.40 14.87 65.02
N LEU A 145 -19.00 13.69 65.13
CA LEU A 145 -19.44 13.15 66.41
C LEU A 145 -18.25 12.60 67.19
N VAL A 146 -18.30 12.62 68.52
CA VAL A 146 -17.26 12.01 69.36
C VAL A 146 -17.02 10.56 68.97
N ALA A 147 -18.09 9.78 68.73
CA ALA A 147 -17.96 8.37 68.34
C ALA A 147 -17.15 8.17 67.05
N SER A 148 -17.31 9.03 66.03
CA SER A 148 -16.59 8.93 64.76
C SER A 148 -15.14 9.43 64.83
N LEU A 149 -14.78 10.13 65.91
CA LEU A 149 -13.43 10.66 66.12
C LEU A 149 -12.58 9.75 67.01
N VAL A 150 -13.18 8.71 67.57
CA VAL A 150 -12.51 7.69 68.39
C VAL A 150 -12.07 6.53 67.50
N SER A 151 -10.78 6.25 67.52
CA SER A 151 -10.19 5.03 66.99
C SER A 151 -9.93 4.04 68.12
N LEU A 152 -10.26 2.77 67.88
CA LEU A 152 -10.05 1.70 68.85
C LEU A 152 -9.26 0.56 68.19
N ASP A 153 -8.15 0.17 68.80
CA ASP A 153 -7.39 -0.99 68.35
C ASP A 153 -8.20 -2.29 68.58
N LYS A 154 -8.10 -3.24 67.66
CA LYS A 154 -8.77 -4.56 67.75
C LYS A 154 -8.43 -5.30 69.05
N THR A 155 -7.24 -5.10 69.59
CA THR A 155 -6.80 -5.66 70.89
C THR A 155 -7.55 -5.08 72.09
N SER A 156 -8.13 -3.89 71.94
CA SER A 156 -8.86 -3.15 72.97
C SER A 156 -10.39 -3.25 72.80
N TYR A 157 -10.89 -4.09 71.89
CA TYR A 157 -12.35 -4.27 71.68
C TYR A 157 -13.07 -4.80 72.92
N ASN A 158 -12.38 -5.51 73.81
CA ASN A 158 -12.92 -5.92 75.11
C ASN A 158 -13.30 -4.72 76.01
N ALA A 159 -12.65 -3.57 75.83
CA ALA A 159 -12.95 -2.35 76.56
C ALA A 159 -14.02 -1.48 75.89
N ALA A 160 -14.55 -1.87 74.73
CA ALA A 160 -15.54 -1.07 73.99
C ALA A 160 -16.77 -0.74 74.84
N THR A 161 -17.34 -1.72 75.55
CA THR A 161 -18.48 -1.50 76.44
C THR A 161 -18.14 -0.49 77.55
N ALA A 162 -16.98 -0.64 78.21
CA ALA A 162 -16.55 0.28 79.26
C ALA A 162 -16.36 1.71 78.73
N LEU A 163 -15.80 1.87 77.53
CA LEU A 163 -15.60 3.16 76.87
C LEU A 163 -16.94 3.79 76.47
N GLU A 164 -17.87 2.99 75.97
CA GLU A 164 -19.23 3.43 75.64
C GLU A 164 -19.98 3.93 76.87
N ILE A 165 -19.89 3.21 77.99
CA ILE A 165 -20.49 3.61 79.26
C ILE A 165 -19.79 4.86 79.83
N THR A 166 -18.46 4.94 79.69
CA THR A 166 -17.66 6.10 80.12
C THR A 166 -18.14 7.37 79.42
N ALA A 167 -18.28 7.33 78.10
CA ALA A 167 -18.74 8.47 77.31
C ALA A 167 -20.25 8.71 77.46
N GLY A 168 -21.05 7.64 77.56
CA GLY A 168 -22.50 7.69 77.65
C GLY A 168 -23.10 8.49 76.48
N GLY A 169 -24.06 9.37 76.79
CA GLY A 169 -24.67 10.23 75.79
C GLY A 169 -23.70 11.18 75.07
N ARG A 170 -22.50 11.42 75.64
CA ARG A 170 -21.50 12.31 75.03
C ARG A 170 -20.91 11.75 73.74
N LEU A 171 -21.05 10.45 73.47
CA LEU A 171 -20.69 9.84 72.17
C LEU A 171 -21.37 10.51 70.98
N TYR A 172 -22.58 11.02 71.20
CA TYR A 172 -23.41 11.65 70.18
C TYR A 172 -23.29 13.19 70.18
N ASN A 173 -22.37 13.74 70.99
CA ASN A 173 -22.06 15.15 70.93
C ASN A 173 -21.23 15.43 69.67
N MET A 174 -21.46 16.60 69.09
CA MET A 174 -20.75 17.05 67.90
C MET A 174 -19.63 18.02 68.27
N VAL A 175 -18.41 17.71 67.83
CA VAL A 175 -17.23 18.54 68.02
C VAL A 175 -17.16 19.57 66.89
N VAL A 176 -16.96 20.83 67.26
CA VAL A 176 -16.84 21.97 66.33
C VAL A 176 -15.62 22.82 66.70
N GLU A 177 -15.05 23.49 65.71
CA GLU A 177 -13.86 24.32 65.86
C GLU A 177 -14.06 25.43 66.92
N SER A 178 -15.19 26.15 66.84
CA SER A 178 -15.48 27.26 67.76
C SER A 178 -16.94 27.34 68.21
N ASP A 179 -17.20 28.09 69.29
CA ASP A 179 -18.56 28.36 69.76
C ASP A 179 -19.37 29.22 68.78
N GLU A 180 -18.72 30.07 67.98
CA GLU A 180 -19.37 30.80 66.88
C GLU A 180 -19.90 29.84 65.81
N VAL A 181 -19.10 28.85 65.40
CA VAL A 181 -19.52 27.79 64.45
C VAL A 181 -20.71 27.03 65.03
N GLY A 182 -20.60 26.64 66.31
CA GLY A 182 -21.68 25.95 67.00
C GLY A 182 -22.98 26.76 67.04
N LYS A 183 -22.89 28.07 67.31
CA LYS A 183 -24.05 28.97 67.29
C LYS A 183 -24.69 29.06 65.90
N GLN A 184 -23.89 29.17 64.85
CA GLN A 184 -24.38 29.21 63.47
C GLN A 184 -25.09 27.91 63.08
N LEU A 185 -24.55 26.76 63.46
CA LEU A 185 -25.19 25.46 63.21
C LEU A 185 -26.52 25.31 63.96
N LEU A 186 -26.60 25.77 65.21
CA LEU A 186 -27.85 25.73 65.97
C LEU A 186 -28.92 26.65 65.39
N GLN A 187 -28.53 27.84 64.90
CA GLN A 187 -29.46 28.83 64.36
C GLN A 187 -29.90 28.51 62.92
N ASN A 188 -28.93 28.17 62.06
CA ASN A 188 -29.11 28.13 60.61
C ASN A 188 -28.86 26.74 60.00
N GLY A 189 -28.35 25.78 60.78
CA GLY A 189 -28.00 24.44 60.29
C GLY A 189 -29.18 23.49 60.05
N ARG A 190 -30.42 23.89 60.40
CA ARG A 190 -31.65 23.09 60.22
C ARG A 190 -31.54 21.66 60.76
N LEU A 191 -31.04 21.53 61.99
CA LEU A 191 -30.79 20.24 62.63
C LEU A 191 -32.11 19.50 62.87
N LYS A 192 -32.19 18.23 62.45
CA LYS A 192 -33.40 17.39 62.56
C LYS A 192 -33.70 16.92 63.99
N ARG A 193 -32.71 16.98 64.89
CA ARG A 193 -32.79 16.49 66.27
C ARG A 193 -32.04 17.40 67.23
N ARG A 194 -32.35 17.30 68.52
CA ARG A 194 -31.60 17.97 69.59
C ARG A 194 -30.17 17.43 69.62
N VAL A 195 -29.18 18.33 69.54
CA VAL A 195 -27.76 17.99 69.54
C VAL A 195 -27.03 18.84 70.57
N THR A 196 -26.00 18.26 71.18
CA THR A 196 -25.06 18.95 72.06
C THR A 196 -23.75 19.15 71.32
N LEU A 197 -23.27 20.39 71.29
CA LEU A 197 -22.04 20.77 70.60
C LEU A 197 -20.89 20.95 71.60
N ILE A 198 -19.70 20.53 71.21
CA ILE A 198 -18.45 20.69 71.96
C ILE A 198 -17.55 21.65 71.16
N PRO A 199 -17.56 22.96 71.49
CA PRO A 199 -16.66 23.92 70.89
C PRO A 199 -15.24 23.77 71.43
N LEU A 200 -14.28 23.47 70.55
CA LEU A 200 -12.88 23.19 70.93
C LEU A 200 -12.19 24.39 71.59
N ASN A 201 -12.54 25.61 71.18
CA ASN A 201 -12.01 26.86 71.74
C ASN A 201 -12.55 27.23 73.14
N LYS A 202 -13.64 26.59 73.62
CA LYS A 202 -14.25 26.88 74.94
C LYS A 202 -14.30 25.68 75.88
N ILE A 203 -14.22 24.46 75.35
CA ILE A 203 -14.40 23.27 76.18
C ILE A 203 -13.32 23.21 77.27
N GLN A 204 -13.76 23.14 78.51
CA GLN A 204 -12.87 22.87 79.63
C GLN A 204 -12.71 21.36 79.76
N SER A 205 -11.50 20.88 79.47
CA SER A 205 -11.13 19.49 79.67
C SER A 205 -10.53 19.32 81.06
N TRP A 206 -10.80 18.16 81.67
CA TRP A 206 -10.14 17.73 82.89
C TRP A 206 -9.59 16.34 82.67
N THR A 207 -8.36 16.12 83.12
CA THR A 207 -7.72 14.81 83.13
C THR A 207 -7.32 14.47 84.55
N ILE A 208 -7.30 13.17 84.86
CA ILE A 208 -6.89 12.68 86.17
C ILE A 208 -5.44 13.13 86.46
N PRO A 209 -5.19 13.82 87.59
CA PRO A 209 -3.85 14.23 87.99
C PRO A 209 -2.88 13.05 88.08
N HIS A 210 -1.64 13.27 87.65
CA HIS A 210 -0.61 12.23 87.63
C HIS A 210 -0.43 11.47 88.98
N PRO A 211 -0.50 12.12 90.16
CA PRO A 211 -0.41 11.41 91.43
C PRO A 211 -1.55 10.39 91.64
N GLN A 212 -2.78 10.74 91.23
CA GLN A 212 -3.94 9.85 91.33
C GLN A 212 -3.84 8.68 90.35
N VAL A 213 -3.31 8.92 89.14
CA VAL A 213 -3.03 7.84 88.17
C VAL A 213 -2.05 6.83 88.76
N GLN A 214 -0.93 7.28 89.34
CA GLN A 214 0.06 6.39 89.97
C GLN A 214 -0.52 5.61 91.15
N ALA A 215 -1.37 6.26 91.96
CA ALA A 215 -2.06 5.59 93.07
C ALA A 215 -3.00 4.48 92.55
N ALA A 216 -3.79 4.77 91.51
CA ALA A 216 -4.70 3.82 90.90
C ALA A 216 -3.96 2.62 90.27
N GLU A 217 -2.85 2.85 89.58
CA GLU A 217 -2.00 1.79 89.01
C GLU A 217 -1.41 0.87 90.09
N ARG A 218 -0.96 1.45 91.21
CA ARG A 218 -0.45 0.67 92.35
C ARG A 218 -1.54 -0.19 93.00
N ILE A 219 -2.76 0.35 93.14
CA ILE A 219 -3.92 -0.33 93.72
C ILE A 219 -4.48 -1.42 92.79
N SER A 220 -4.40 -1.21 91.47
CA SER A 220 -4.94 -2.11 90.46
C SER A 220 -4.04 -3.30 90.17
N GLY A 221 -2.72 -3.16 90.35
CA GLY A 221 -1.76 -4.18 89.96
C GLY A 221 -1.77 -4.47 88.45
N GLY A 222 -2.02 -3.43 87.63
CA GLY A 222 -2.07 -3.52 86.17
C GLY A 222 -3.45 -3.85 85.58
N LYS A 223 -4.46 -4.06 86.43
CA LYS A 223 -5.86 -4.36 86.03
C LYS A 223 -6.74 -3.13 85.79
N ALA A 224 -6.14 -1.95 85.68
CA ALA A 224 -6.88 -0.73 85.43
C ALA A 224 -6.03 0.26 84.65
N ARG A 225 -6.67 1.00 83.75
CA ARG A 225 -6.03 1.96 82.84
C ARG A 225 -6.91 3.20 82.68
N PRO A 226 -6.33 4.40 82.47
CA PRO A 226 -7.12 5.58 82.12
C PRO A 226 -7.92 5.35 80.82
N ALA A 227 -9.20 5.71 80.79
CA ALA A 227 -10.04 5.50 79.60
C ALA A 227 -9.49 6.23 78.37
N LEU A 228 -8.96 7.44 78.56
CA LEU A 228 -8.32 8.23 77.50
C LEU A 228 -7.11 7.52 76.86
N SER A 229 -6.42 6.63 77.60
CA SER A 229 -5.26 5.88 77.08
C SER A 229 -5.63 4.67 76.21
N LEU A 230 -6.90 4.27 76.21
CA LEU A 230 -7.40 3.11 75.48
C LEU A 230 -7.92 3.47 74.08
N ILE A 231 -7.98 4.76 73.76
CA ILE A 231 -8.52 5.27 72.49
C ILE A 231 -7.45 6.04 71.73
N GLY A 232 -7.49 5.95 70.40
CA GLY A 232 -6.81 6.87 69.50
C GLY A 232 -7.75 7.98 69.04
N TYR A 233 -7.21 9.15 68.71
CA TYR A 233 -7.96 10.28 68.18
C TYR A 233 -7.03 11.31 67.53
N PRO A 234 -7.52 12.16 66.61
CA PRO A 234 -6.74 13.27 66.07
C PRO A 234 -6.34 14.29 67.14
N GLU A 235 -5.12 14.82 67.08
CA GLU A 235 -4.61 15.77 68.08
C GLU A 235 -5.48 17.03 68.21
N GLU A 236 -6.02 17.52 67.10
CA GLU A 236 -6.93 18.69 67.06
C GLU A 236 -8.17 18.55 67.96
N VAL A 237 -8.62 17.31 68.26
CA VAL A 237 -9.80 17.07 69.11
C VAL A 237 -9.43 16.60 70.53
N ALA A 238 -8.16 16.69 70.92
CA ALA A 238 -7.67 16.20 72.21
C ALA A 238 -8.45 16.75 73.41
N ASN A 239 -8.80 18.04 73.40
CA ASN A 239 -9.59 18.66 74.48
C ASN A 239 -11.00 18.06 74.59
N ALA A 240 -11.65 17.75 73.46
CA ALA A 240 -12.95 17.09 73.46
C ALA A 240 -12.83 15.65 74.01
N MET A 241 -11.79 14.92 73.63
CA MET A 241 -11.56 13.55 74.11
C MET A 241 -11.24 13.52 75.60
N ALA A 242 -10.40 14.44 76.08
CA ALA A 242 -10.14 14.61 77.51
C ALA A 242 -11.41 14.97 78.29
N TYR A 243 -12.28 15.82 77.75
CA TYR A 243 -13.58 16.12 78.37
C TYR A 243 -14.49 14.88 78.49
N VAL A 244 -14.46 13.98 77.50
CA VAL A 244 -15.32 12.79 77.49
C VAL A 244 -14.73 11.63 78.32
N PHE A 245 -13.44 11.33 78.14
CA PHE A 245 -12.79 10.13 78.67
C PHE A 245 -11.70 10.42 79.73
N GLY A 246 -11.27 11.66 79.89
CA GLY A 246 -10.11 12.03 80.72
C GLY A 246 -10.31 11.84 82.22
N GLY A 247 -11.55 11.71 82.68
CA GLY A 247 -11.89 11.61 84.10
C GLY A 247 -12.21 10.21 84.64
N THR A 248 -12.02 9.17 83.83
CA THR A 248 -12.50 7.82 84.16
C THR A 248 -11.40 6.78 83.99
N PHE A 249 -11.36 5.80 84.90
CA PHE A 249 -10.53 4.60 84.79
C PHE A 249 -11.37 3.41 84.29
N VAL A 250 -10.83 2.63 83.37
CA VAL A 250 -11.39 1.33 82.98
C VAL A 250 -10.69 0.24 83.78
N CYS A 251 -11.47 -0.62 84.43
CA CYS A 251 -11.00 -1.69 85.31
C CYS A 251 -11.44 -3.05 84.78
N ASP A 252 -10.62 -4.08 84.98
CA ASP A 252 -10.97 -5.44 84.54
C ASP A 252 -12.12 -6.04 85.35
N ASP A 253 -12.20 -5.71 86.64
CA ASP A 253 -13.17 -6.31 87.57
C ASP A 253 -13.75 -5.31 88.58
N ALA A 254 -14.94 -5.62 89.10
CA ALA A 254 -15.68 -4.82 90.08
C ALA A 254 -14.89 -4.59 91.38
N ALA A 255 -14.10 -5.58 91.82
CA ALA A 255 -13.30 -5.44 93.02
C ALA A 255 -12.22 -4.37 92.86
N THR A 256 -11.58 -4.32 91.69
CA THR A 256 -10.57 -3.31 91.33
C THR A 256 -11.20 -1.94 91.17
N ALA A 257 -12.34 -1.83 90.47
CA ALA A 257 -13.09 -0.57 90.36
C ALA A 257 -13.45 0.01 91.72
N LYS A 258 -14.00 -0.81 92.63
CA LYS A 258 -14.34 -0.40 94.00
C LYS A 258 -13.14 0.10 94.79
N ARG A 259 -11.99 -0.59 94.70
CA ARG A 259 -10.76 -0.18 95.41
C ARG A 259 -10.23 1.16 94.91
N ILE A 260 -10.23 1.40 93.60
CA ILE A 260 -9.74 2.66 93.01
C ILE A 260 -10.69 3.81 93.34
N THR A 261 -11.99 3.61 93.16
CA THR A 261 -12.98 4.68 93.29
C THR A 261 -13.13 5.21 94.70
N PHE A 262 -13.14 4.33 95.70
CA PHE A 262 -13.34 4.74 97.10
C PHE A 262 -12.03 4.83 97.89
N SER A 263 -10.87 4.72 97.23
CA SER A 263 -9.57 4.99 97.86
C SER A 263 -9.42 6.48 98.12
N GLN A 264 -8.89 6.83 99.30
CA GLN A 264 -8.58 8.21 99.66
C GLN A 264 -7.44 8.80 98.82
N ASP A 265 -6.54 7.95 98.31
CA ASP A 265 -5.37 8.36 97.52
C ASP A 265 -5.69 8.55 96.03
N ALA A 266 -6.68 7.81 95.51
CA ALA A 266 -7.08 7.87 94.11
C ALA A 266 -8.38 8.66 93.94
N GLY A 267 -9.51 8.16 94.47
CA GLY A 267 -10.80 8.85 94.42
C GLY A 267 -11.32 9.08 93.00
N ILE A 268 -11.15 8.11 92.09
CA ILE A 268 -11.41 8.27 90.65
C ILE A 268 -12.67 7.49 90.24
N LYS A 269 -13.48 8.07 89.34
CA LYS A 269 -14.57 7.32 88.70
C LYS A 269 -14.03 6.11 87.93
N SER A 270 -14.56 4.94 88.20
CA SER A 270 -14.12 3.69 87.56
C SER A 270 -15.27 3.01 86.84
N VAL A 271 -15.00 2.41 85.69
CA VAL A 271 -15.94 1.61 84.90
C VAL A 271 -15.33 0.24 84.67
N THR A 272 -16.07 -0.84 84.91
CA THR A 272 -15.60 -2.20 84.64
C THR A 272 -15.69 -2.54 83.15
N LEU A 273 -14.96 -3.55 82.68
CA LEU A 273 -15.10 -4.07 81.30
C LEU A 273 -16.55 -4.48 80.96
N ASP A 274 -17.28 -4.98 81.96
CA ASP A 274 -18.70 -5.35 81.83
C ASP A 274 -19.64 -4.13 81.80
N GLY A 275 -19.15 -2.92 82.13
CA GLY A 275 -19.90 -1.67 82.06
C GLY A 275 -20.50 -1.18 83.38
N ASP A 276 -20.11 -1.75 84.53
CA ASP A 276 -20.53 -1.24 85.84
C ASP A 276 -19.75 0.03 86.19
N VAL A 277 -20.46 1.05 86.68
CA VAL A 277 -19.91 2.37 87.01
C VAL A 277 -19.83 2.53 88.53
N TYR A 278 -18.67 2.97 88.99
CA TYR A 278 -18.36 3.32 90.37
C TYR A 278 -17.95 4.79 90.40
N ASP A 279 -18.70 5.62 91.12
CA ASP A 279 -18.45 7.06 91.21
C ASP A 279 -18.00 7.45 92.63
N PRO A 280 -16.96 8.30 92.80
CA PRO A 280 -16.51 8.77 94.11
C PRO A 280 -17.59 9.51 94.91
N SER A 281 -18.64 10.01 94.25
CA SER A 281 -19.85 10.56 94.89
C SER A 281 -20.68 9.54 95.67
N GLY A 282 -20.32 8.25 95.62
CA GLY A 282 -21.03 7.17 96.30
C GLY A 282 -22.13 6.51 95.46
N THR A 283 -22.16 6.78 94.16
CA THR A 283 -23.12 6.14 93.25
C THR A 283 -22.53 4.92 92.56
N LEU A 284 -23.40 3.93 92.35
CA LEU A 284 -23.10 2.66 91.69
C LEU A 284 -24.18 2.43 90.64
N SER A 285 -23.78 2.09 89.41
CA SER A 285 -24.72 1.78 88.33
C SER A 285 -24.25 0.53 87.61
N GLY A 286 -25.16 -0.42 87.38
CA GLY A 286 -24.86 -1.70 86.74
C GLY A 286 -26.12 -2.43 86.32
N GLY A 287 -25.97 -3.52 85.57
CA GLY A 287 -27.08 -4.33 85.06
C GLY A 287 -26.86 -4.83 83.64
N SER A 288 -27.94 -5.20 82.94
CA SER A 288 -27.86 -5.65 81.55
C SER A 288 -27.31 -4.54 80.64
N ALA A 289 -26.44 -4.93 79.70
CA ALA A 289 -25.86 -4.01 78.74
C ALA A 289 -26.94 -3.23 77.97
N PRO A 290 -26.73 -1.92 77.72
CA PRO A 290 -27.70 -1.11 76.99
C PRO A 290 -27.83 -1.60 75.53
N ASN A 291 -29.00 -1.37 74.92
CA ASN A 291 -29.24 -1.66 73.50
C ASN A 291 -28.27 -0.94 72.54
N SER A 292 -27.58 0.10 73.03
CA SER A 292 -26.54 0.83 72.31
C SER A 292 -25.13 0.21 72.42
N SER A 293 -24.99 -0.95 73.06
CA SER A 293 -23.71 -1.62 73.22
C SER A 293 -23.08 -2.06 71.88
N GLY A 294 -21.76 -1.95 71.80
CA GLY A 294 -20.97 -2.29 70.61
C GLY A 294 -21.07 -1.26 69.49
N ILE A 295 -21.50 -0.03 69.79
CA ILE A 295 -21.51 1.07 68.81
C ILE A 295 -20.09 1.46 68.40
N LEU A 296 -19.13 1.54 69.33
CA LEU A 296 -17.76 1.94 69.02
C LEU A 296 -17.08 0.95 68.08
N VAL A 297 -17.32 -0.35 68.25
CA VAL A 297 -16.83 -1.40 67.35
C VAL A 297 -17.43 -1.23 65.95
N LYS A 298 -18.75 -1.04 65.85
CA LYS A 298 -19.41 -0.83 64.54
C LYS A 298 -18.98 0.47 63.87
N VAL A 299 -18.58 1.48 64.64
CA VAL A 299 -18.00 2.72 64.10
C VAL A 299 -16.62 2.48 63.52
N GLN A 300 -15.81 1.58 64.10
CA GLN A 300 -14.54 1.23 63.49
C GLN A 300 -14.74 0.62 62.10
N ASP A 301 -15.76 -0.22 61.91
CA ASP A 301 -16.12 -0.76 60.59
C ASP A 301 -16.49 0.36 59.59
N LEU A 302 -17.17 1.42 60.07
CA LEU A 302 -17.50 2.58 59.25
C LEU A 302 -16.25 3.37 58.87
N LEU A 303 -15.36 3.65 59.83
CA LEU A 303 -14.11 4.37 59.60
C LEU A 303 -13.20 3.62 58.63
N GLU A 304 -13.12 2.29 58.73
CA GLU A 304 -12.39 1.45 57.78
C GLU A 304 -13.01 1.54 56.37
N ALA A 305 -14.34 1.49 56.26
CA ALA A 305 -15.02 1.64 54.98
C ALA A 305 -14.85 3.05 54.38
N GLU A 306 -14.86 4.10 55.19
CA GLU A 306 -14.62 5.48 54.78
C GLU A 306 -13.17 5.70 54.33
N GLY A 307 -12.19 5.15 55.04
CA GLY A 307 -10.78 5.18 54.64
C GLY A 307 -10.54 4.48 53.31
N ASN A 308 -11.06 3.26 53.16
CA ASN A 308 -10.98 2.51 51.89
C ASN A 308 -11.63 3.29 50.72
N LEU A 309 -12.76 3.95 50.97
CA LEU A 309 -13.44 4.78 49.98
C LEU A 309 -12.61 6.02 49.61
N GLN A 310 -12.01 6.70 50.59
CA GLN A 310 -11.13 7.85 50.33
C GLN A 310 -9.91 7.45 49.49
N ASP A 311 -9.28 6.31 49.80
CA ASP A 311 -8.16 5.77 49.03
C ASP A 311 -8.57 5.42 47.59
N ALA A 312 -9.78 4.86 47.40
CA ALA A 312 -10.31 4.59 46.07
C ALA A 312 -10.61 5.87 45.28
N ILE A 313 -11.19 6.89 45.92
CA ILE A 313 -11.44 8.20 45.30
C ILE A 313 -10.12 8.88 44.92
N ALA A 314 -9.11 8.85 45.79
CA ALA A 314 -7.80 9.41 45.52
C ALA A 314 -7.13 8.71 44.31
N ARG A 315 -7.22 7.37 44.23
CA ARG A 315 -6.74 6.59 43.08
C ARG A 315 -7.49 6.94 41.80
N GLN A 316 -8.83 7.03 41.84
CA GLN A 316 -9.63 7.44 40.69
C GLN A 316 -9.22 8.83 40.20
N SER A 317 -9.10 9.80 41.12
CA SER A 317 -8.72 11.18 40.78
C SER A 317 -7.34 11.27 40.15
N ALA A 318 -6.37 10.49 40.66
CA ALA A 318 -5.03 10.40 40.08
C ALA A 318 -5.06 9.85 38.64
N LEU A 319 -5.85 8.81 38.38
CA LEU A 319 -6.01 8.24 37.03
C LEU A 319 -6.69 9.20 36.06
N GLU A 320 -7.73 9.92 36.51
CA GLU A 320 -8.42 10.93 35.69
C GLU A 320 -7.53 12.15 35.38
N LEU A 321 -6.66 12.53 36.33
CA LEU A 321 -5.67 13.57 36.07
C LEU A 321 -4.65 13.14 35.02
N GLU A 322 -4.21 11.88 35.08
CA GLU A 322 -3.29 11.33 34.08
C GLU A 322 -3.96 11.21 32.71
N GLU A 323 -5.24 10.83 32.63
CA GLU A 323 -6.01 10.84 31.37
C GLU A 323 -6.06 12.22 30.74
N LYS A 324 -6.28 13.26 31.55
CA LYS A 324 -6.28 14.64 31.04
C LYS A 324 -4.91 15.05 30.50
N ARG A 325 -3.82 14.64 31.16
CA ARG A 325 -2.45 14.92 30.70
C ARG A 325 -2.13 14.20 29.40
N THR A 326 -2.59 12.97 29.23
CA THR A 326 -2.32 12.16 28.04
C THR A 326 -3.31 12.40 26.89
N SER A 327 -4.41 13.11 27.15
CA SER A 327 -5.48 13.39 26.18
C SER A 327 -4.96 14.05 24.89
N ASP A 328 -4.07 15.03 25.00
CA ASP A 328 -3.54 15.72 23.82
C ASP A 328 -2.70 14.79 22.92
N VAL A 329 -1.84 13.97 23.54
CA VAL A 329 -1.02 12.98 22.83
C VAL A 329 -1.90 11.91 22.18
N ARG A 330 -2.93 11.46 22.90
CA ARG A 330 -3.94 10.51 22.41
C ARG A 330 -4.68 11.07 21.19
N ASN A 331 -5.20 12.29 21.29
CA ASN A 331 -5.92 12.97 20.21
C ASN A 331 -5.01 13.19 19.00
N HIS A 332 -3.76 13.59 19.23
CA HIS A 332 -2.78 13.77 18.17
C HIS A 332 -2.49 12.46 17.43
N ARG A 333 -2.25 11.37 18.15
CA ARG A 333 -2.09 10.04 17.57
C ARG A 333 -3.34 9.60 16.82
N PHE A 334 -4.54 9.80 17.38
CA PHE A 334 -5.79 9.41 16.73
C PHE A 334 -5.94 10.07 15.36
N ASN A 335 -5.64 11.37 15.28
CA ASN A 335 -5.66 12.11 14.02
C ASN A 335 -4.60 11.58 13.04
N LEU A 336 -3.36 11.38 13.48
CA LEU A 336 -2.30 10.81 12.64
C LEU A 336 -2.64 9.40 12.13
N SER A 337 -3.21 8.55 12.99
CA SER A 337 -3.64 7.20 12.64
C SER A 337 -4.76 7.22 11.62
N ARG A 338 -5.74 8.12 11.78
CA ARG A 338 -6.82 8.30 10.81
C ARG A 338 -6.29 8.73 9.44
N GLU A 339 -5.37 9.69 9.41
CA GLU A 339 -4.74 10.15 8.17
C GLU A 339 -3.91 9.03 7.52
N LEU A 340 -3.21 8.22 8.32
CA LEU A 340 -2.47 7.06 7.84
C LEU A 340 -3.41 6.04 7.17
N THR A 341 -4.52 5.68 7.82
CA THR A 341 -5.50 4.73 7.25
C THR A 341 -6.05 5.22 5.91
N ILE A 342 -6.33 6.52 5.78
CA ILE A 342 -6.78 7.11 4.51
C ILE A 342 -5.70 6.95 3.44
N LYS A 343 -4.44 7.27 3.77
CA LYS A 343 -3.32 7.18 2.81
C LYS A 343 -2.96 5.73 2.44
N GLU A 344 -3.10 4.79 3.36
CA GLU A 344 -2.96 3.36 3.08
C GLU A 344 -4.04 2.87 2.12
N HIS A 345 -5.28 3.35 2.28
CA HIS A 345 -6.36 3.04 1.34
C HIS A 345 -6.11 3.64 -0.05
N GLU A 346 -5.70 4.91 -0.13
CA GLU A 346 -5.30 5.55 -1.40
C GLU A 346 -4.16 4.79 -2.09
N LEU A 347 -3.14 4.37 -1.32
CA LEU A 347 -2.03 3.57 -1.83
C LEU A 347 -2.50 2.23 -2.42
N ASN A 348 -3.41 1.54 -1.74
CA ASN A 348 -3.97 0.28 -2.23
C ASN A 348 -4.76 0.47 -3.53
N LEU A 349 -5.53 1.55 -3.65
CA LEU A 349 -6.25 1.89 -4.88
C LEU A 349 -5.29 2.19 -6.04
N LEU A 350 -4.25 3.00 -5.79
CA LEU A 350 -3.19 3.29 -6.77
C LEU A 350 -2.46 2.03 -7.21
N GLN A 351 -2.14 1.14 -6.27
CA GLN A 351 -1.49 -0.14 -6.57
C GLN A 351 -2.38 -1.02 -7.44
N ALA A 352 -3.68 -1.10 -7.15
CA ALA A 352 -4.63 -1.85 -7.97
C ALA A 352 -4.76 -1.25 -9.38
N ALA A 353 -4.76 0.08 -9.51
CA ALA A 353 -4.79 0.76 -10.80
C ALA A 353 -3.52 0.47 -11.62
N LEU A 354 -2.34 0.54 -11.00
CA LEU A 354 -1.07 0.29 -11.68
C LEU A 354 -0.93 -1.17 -12.14
N GLN A 355 -1.45 -2.13 -11.36
CA GLN A 355 -1.51 -3.54 -11.79
C GLN A 355 -2.35 -3.70 -13.06
N LYS A 356 -3.49 -3.01 -13.17
CA LYS A 356 -4.30 -3.00 -14.40
C LYS A 356 -3.54 -2.36 -15.56
N HIS A 357 -2.91 -1.21 -15.37
CA HIS A 357 -2.09 -0.57 -16.40
C HIS A 357 -0.93 -1.44 -16.86
N SER A 358 -0.27 -2.17 -15.95
CA SER A 358 0.80 -3.12 -16.31
C SER A 358 0.34 -4.20 -17.27
N VAL A 359 -0.89 -4.71 -17.11
CA VAL A 359 -1.49 -5.67 -18.05
C VAL A 359 -1.70 -5.01 -19.42
N VAL A 360 -2.23 -3.78 -19.46
CA VAL A 360 -2.46 -3.04 -20.72
C VAL A 360 -1.14 -2.76 -21.46
N VAL A 361 -0.09 -2.34 -20.76
CA VAL A 361 1.24 -2.15 -21.36
C VAL A 361 1.73 -3.44 -21.99
N LYS A 362 1.60 -4.58 -21.29
CA LYS A 362 2.02 -5.89 -21.80
C LYS A 362 1.21 -6.35 -23.01
N THR A 363 -0.11 -6.11 -23.04
CA THR A 363 -0.95 -6.48 -24.18
C THR A 363 -0.61 -5.64 -25.40
N GLN A 364 -0.50 -4.31 -25.25
CA GLN A 364 -0.13 -3.43 -26.34
C GLN A 364 1.30 -3.67 -26.85
N HIS A 365 2.23 -4.03 -25.95
CA HIS A 365 3.59 -4.42 -26.36
C HIS A 365 3.58 -5.69 -27.22
N ARG A 366 2.75 -6.69 -26.85
CA ARG A 366 2.59 -7.90 -27.65
C ARG A 366 1.95 -7.61 -29.02
N GLU A 367 0.91 -6.78 -29.06
CA GLU A 367 0.27 -6.34 -30.31
C GLU A 367 1.27 -5.63 -31.24
N LEU A 368 2.11 -4.76 -30.68
CA LEU A 368 3.19 -4.11 -31.42
C LEU A 368 4.19 -5.15 -31.95
N GLN A 369 4.63 -6.08 -31.11
CA GLN A 369 5.60 -7.12 -31.50
C GLN A 369 5.04 -8.02 -32.61
N THR A 370 3.75 -8.39 -32.56
CA THR A 370 3.11 -9.15 -33.63
C THR A 370 3.05 -8.36 -34.93
N ALA A 371 2.69 -7.08 -34.88
CA ALA A 371 2.63 -6.22 -36.08
C ALA A 371 4.01 -6.02 -36.72
N VAL A 372 5.08 -5.92 -35.92
CA VAL A 372 6.47 -5.87 -36.42
C VAL A 372 6.83 -7.15 -37.16
N LEU A 373 6.55 -8.32 -36.57
CA LEU A 373 6.85 -9.61 -37.20
C LEU A 373 6.04 -9.82 -38.50
N GLU A 374 4.78 -9.39 -38.53
CA GLU A 374 3.95 -9.42 -39.74
C GLU A 374 4.51 -8.53 -40.84
N LEU A 375 4.98 -7.32 -40.51
CA LEU A 375 5.64 -6.43 -41.46
C LEU A 375 6.95 -7.01 -41.99
N GLU A 376 7.82 -7.54 -41.12
CA GLU A 376 9.06 -8.20 -41.54
C GLU A 376 8.79 -9.39 -42.49
N GLN A 377 7.69 -10.11 -42.27
CA GLN A 377 7.27 -11.18 -43.17
C GLN A 377 6.77 -10.63 -44.51
N MET A 378 5.94 -9.58 -44.51
CA MET A 378 5.49 -8.94 -45.75
C MET A 378 6.65 -8.35 -46.56
N GLU A 379 7.66 -7.77 -45.92
CA GLU A 379 8.87 -7.28 -46.59
C GLU A 379 9.65 -8.42 -47.26
N LYS A 380 9.79 -9.57 -46.58
CA LYS A 380 10.41 -10.77 -47.18
C LYS A 380 9.60 -11.31 -48.35
N ASP A 381 8.28 -11.35 -48.24
CA ASP A 381 7.39 -11.82 -49.30
C ASP A 381 7.47 -10.91 -50.53
N ILE A 382 7.54 -9.59 -50.34
CA ILE A 382 7.76 -8.61 -51.41
C ILE A 382 9.14 -8.81 -52.05
N ALA A 383 10.21 -8.96 -51.25
CA ALA A 383 11.54 -9.20 -51.79
C ALA A 383 11.62 -10.49 -52.61
N SER A 384 10.93 -11.55 -52.16
CA SER A 384 10.82 -12.81 -52.91
C SER A 384 10.05 -12.62 -54.22
N ALA A 385 8.94 -11.88 -54.19
CA ALA A 385 8.15 -11.58 -55.38
C ALA A 385 8.95 -10.74 -56.40
N GLU A 386 9.70 -9.74 -55.94
CA GLU A 386 10.60 -8.93 -56.77
C GLU A 386 11.68 -9.79 -57.43
N ALA A 387 12.29 -10.73 -56.68
CA ALA A 387 13.27 -11.67 -57.22
C ALA A 387 12.67 -12.57 -58.31
N HIS A 388 11.46 -13.10 -58.10
CA HIS A 388 10.76 -13.90 -59.12
C HIS A 388 10.38 -13.09 -60.36
N ILE A 389 10.01 -11.81 -60.20
CA ILE A 389 9.73 -10.91 -61.32
C ILE A 389 11.00 -10.64 -62.14
N GLU A 390 12.14 -10.42 -61.49
CA GLU A 390 13.42 -10.24 -62.18
C GLU A 390 13.89 -11.52 -62.88
N GLU A 391 13.72 -12.69 -62.25
CA GLU A 391 14.01 -13.98 -62.88
C GLU A 391 13.12 -14.21 -64.13
N ALA A 392 11.82 -13.92 -64.03
CA ALA A 392 10.90 -14.02 -65.16
C ALA A 392 11.27 -13.04 -66.30
N ARG A 393 11.65 -11.80 -65.96
CA ARG A 393 12.13 -10.82 -66.95
C ARG A 393 13.42 -11.26 -67.62
N ALA A 394 14.36 -11.82 -66.86
CA ALA A 394 15.60 -12.37 -67.39
C ALA A 394 15.32 -13.57 -68.32
N GLY A 395 14.40 -14.47 -67.94
CA GLY A 395 13.93 -15.58 -68.76
C GLY A 395 13.28 -15.10 -70.07
N ASP A 396 12.40 -14.11 -70.01
CA ASP A 396 11.78 -13.50 -71.21
C ASP A 396 12.81 -12.81 -72.11
N ALA A 397 13.83 -12.16 -71.53
CA ALA A 397 14.92 -11.55 -72.28
C ALA A 397 15.81 -12.60 -72.95
N LEU A 398 16.11 -13.71 -72.26
CA LEU A 398 16.84 -14.85 -72.80
C LEU A 398 16.06 -15.48 -73.96
N ALA A 399 14.77 -15.75 -73.79
CA ALA A 399 13.93 -16.33 -74.84
C ALA A 399 13.84 -15.42 -76.08
N LYS A 400 13.80 -14.08 -75.89
CA LYS A 400 13.87 -13.12 -77.01
C LYS A 400 15.24 -13.13 -77.68
N ALA A 401 16.34 -13.24 -76.93
CA ALA A 401 17.68 -13.34 -77.48
C ALA A 401 17.90 -14.66 -78.24
N GLU A 402 17.39 -15.79 -77.73
CA GLU A 402 17.43 -17.09 -78.40
C GLU A 402 16.63 -17.09 -79.70
N ARG A 403 15.45 -16.45 -79.74
CA ARG A 403 14.70 -16.28 -80.99
C ARG A 403 15.48 -15.47 -82.02
N LYS A 404 16.09 -14.36 -81.63
CA LYS A 404 16.95 -13.57 -82.53
C LYS A 404 18.14 -14.36 -83.02
N LEU A 405 18.79 -15.14 -82.15
CA LEU A 405 19.90 -16.01 -82.52
C LEU A 405 19.45 -17.10 -83.50
N GLN A 406 18.26 -17.68 -83.33
CA GLN A 406 17.69 -18.63 -84.29
C GLN A 406 17.40 -17.97 -85.64
N GLU A 407 16.86 -16.75 -85.66
CA GLU A 407 16.65 -15.98 -86.89
C GLU A 407 17.98 -15.67 -87.61
N GLU A 408 19.01 -15.27 -86.87
CA GLU A 408 20.36 -15.05 -87.41
C GLU A 408 21.01 -16.36 -87.92
N ARG A 409 20.81 -17.48 -87.22
CA ARG A 409 21.28 -18.79 -87.71
C ARG A 409 20.54 -19.24 -88.97
N ALA A 410 19.24 -19.00 -89.05
CA ALA A 410 18.46 -19.32 -90.24
C ALA A 410 18.89 -18.47 -91.44
N THR A 411 19.22 -17.20 -91.23
CA THR A 411 19.77 -16.33 -92.28
C THR A 411 21.18 -16.74 -92.70
N LEU A 412 22.07 -17.11 -91.75
CA LEU A 412 23.38 -17.69 -92.05
C LEU A 412 23.27 -18.98 -92.86
N SER A 413 22.37 -19.90 -92.50
CA SER A 413 22.14 -21.14 -93.25
C SER A 413 21.68 -20.88 -94.68
N ARG A 414 20.86 -19.83 -94.89
CA ARG A 414 20.48 -19.37 -96.24
C ARG A 414 21.70 -18.89 -97.03
N TYR A 415 22.56 -18.09 -96.43
CA TYR A 415 23.80 -17.64 -97.09
C TYR A 415 24.73 -18.82 -97.40
N ASP A 416 24.84 -19.83 -96.54
CA ASP A 416 25.62 -21.05 -96.82
C ASP A 416 25.07 -21.86 -98.00
N GLU A 417 23.75 -21.96 -98.14
CA GLU A 417 23.11 -22.59 -99.30
C GLU A 417 23.36 -21.81 -100.60
N GLU A 418 23.27 -20.49 -100.55
CA GLU A 418 23.61 -19.61 -101.68
C GLU A 418 25.10 -19.73 -102.08
N LEU A 419 26.00 -19.84 -101.11
CA LEU A 419 27.43 -20.01 -101.35
C LEU A 419 27.74 -21.35 -102.04
N LYS A 420 27.12 -22.44 -101.58
CA LYS A 420 27.23 -23.76 -102.25
C LYS A 420 26.68 -23.74 -103.67
N ALA A 421 25.57 -23.06 -103.91
CA ALA A 421 25.00 -22.92 -105.26
C ALA A 421 25.96 -22.14 -106.18
N LEU A 422 26.57 -21.07 -105.68
CA LEU A 422 27.60 -20.30 -106.39
C LEU A 422 28.86 -21.13 -106.70
N GLU A 423 29.35 -21.92 -105.74
CA GLU A 423 30.48 -22.83 -105.95
C GLU A 423 30.19 -23.87 -107.04
N GLN A 424 28.96 -24.40 -107.08
CA GLN A 424 28.52 -25.33 -108.11
C GLN A 424 28.49 -24.66 -109.50
N VAL A 425 27.95 -23.45 -109.59
CA VAL A 425 27.95 -22.66 -110.84
C VAL A 425 29.37 -22.34 -111.31
N ILE A 426 30.29 -22.02 -110.41
CA ILE A 426 31.71 -21.80 -110.73
C ILE A 426 32.31 -23.08 -111.31
N LYS A 427 32.01 -24.25 -110.72
CA LYS A 427 32.49 -25.55 -111.19
C LYS A 427 31.99 -25.87 -112.60
N ASP A 428 30.71 -25.63 -112.87
CA ASP A 428 30.07 -25.85 -114.19
C ASP A 428 30.60 -24.89 -115.26
N LYS A 429 30.91 -23.64 -114.89
CA LYS A 429 31.58 -22.71 -115.82
C LYS A 429 33.02 -23.11 -116.11
N LYS A 430 33.72 -23.67 -115.13
CA LYS A 430 35.11 -24.14 -115.29
C LYS A 430 35.20 -25.35 -116.23
N THR A 431 34.25 -26.28 -116.15
CA THR A 431 34.15 -27.41 -117.09
C THR A 431 33.80 -26.94 -118.50
N ALA A 432 32.85 -26.00 -118.65
CA ALA A 432 32.52 -25.42 -119.96
C ALA A 432 33.69 -24.68 -120.63
N ILE A 433 34.52 -23.97 -119.85
CA ILE A 433 35.74 -23.31 -120.36
C ILE A 433 36.76 -24.36 -120.86
N ASN A 434 36.93 -25.47 -120.14
CA ASN A 434 37.85 -26.53 -120.56
C ASN A 434 37.38 -27.22 -121.86
N GLU A 435 36.08 -27.48 -122.01
CA GLU A 435 35.52 -28.04 -123.25
C GLU A 435 35.67 -27.09 -124.45
N ALA A 436 35.44 -25.79 -124.25
CA ALA A 436 35.64 -24.78 -125.28
C ALA A 436 37.12 -24.68 -125.70
N THR A 437 38.05 -24.80 -124.75
CA THR A 437 39.50 -24.77 -125.01
C THR A 437 39.94 -25.98 -125.84
N LEU A 438 39.43 -27.17 -125.53
CA LEU A 438 39.66 -28.39 -126.31
C LEU A 438 39.15 -28.25 -127.75
N SER A 439 37.94 -27.71 -127.93
CA SER A 439 37.34 -27.46 -129.25
C SER A 439 38.16 -26.48 -130.11
N ILE A 440 38.74 -25.44 -129.50
CA ILE A 440 39.61 -24.49 -130.21
C ILE A 440 40.88 -25.19 -130.69
N THR A 441 41.55 -25.97 -129.84
CA THR A 441 42.78 -26.69 -130.23
C THR A 441 42.54 -27.72 -131.33
N GLN A 442 41.38 -28.37 -131.35
CA GLN A 442 41.00 -29.33 -132.38
C GLN A 442 40.81 -28.65 -133.75
N LYS A 443 40.13 -27.50 -133.78
CA LYS A 443 39.93 -26.73 -135.02
C LYS A 443 41.24 -26.15 -135.56
N GLU A 444 42.17 -25.76 -134.69
CA GLU A 444 43.51 -25.34 -135.09
C GLU A 444 44.30 -26.49 -135.73
N HIS A 445 44.23 -27.69 -135.14
CA HIS A 445 44.89 -28.89 -135.67
C HIS A 445 44.35 -29.29 -137.05
N ASP A 446 43.03 -29.23 -137.24
CA ASP A 446 42.36 -29.50 -138.53
C ASP A 446 42.74 -28.46 -139.60
N ARG A 447 42.86 -27.18 -139.21
CA ARG A 447 43.27 -26.08 -140.11
C ARG A 447 44.72 -26.23 -140.56
N ILE A 448 45.62 -26.64 -139.67
CA ILE A 448 47.03 -26.90 -140.02
C ILE A 448 47.13 -28.09 -140.98
N ALA A 449 46.37 -29.15 -140.74
CA ALA A 449 46.34 -30.32 -141.61
C ALA A 449 45.80 -30.02 -143.03
N SER A 450 44.81 -29.12 -143.16
CA SER A 450 44.30 -28.72 -144.48
C SER A 450 45.30 -27.87 -145.26
N LEU A 451 45.99 -26.93 -144.59
CA LEU A 451 47.00 -26.08 -145.20
C LEU A 451 48.25 -26.87 -145.64
N GLN A 452 48.63 -27.91 -144.90
CA GLN A 452 49.70 -28.83 -145.31
C GLN A 452 49.34 -29.61 -146.59
N ARG A 453 48.08 -30.04 -146.74
CA ARG A 453 47.61 -30.71 -147.96
C ARG A 453 47.63 -29.77 -149.16
N GLU A 454 47.14 -28.54 -149.02
CA GLU A 454 47.19 -27.53 -150.09
C GLU A 454 48.63 -27.23 -150.53
N ARG A 455 49.56 -27.14 -149.58
CA ARG A 455 50.99 -26.96 -149.87
C ARG A 455 51.56 -28.11 -150.70
N THR A 456 51.29 -29.36 -150.33
CA THR A 456 51.78 -30.53 -151.09
C THR A 456 51.17 -30.64 -152.49
N VAL A 457 49.94 -30.15 -152.69
CA VAL A 457 49.31 -30.11 -154.03
C VAL A 457 49.95 -29.03 -154.90
N ALA A 458 50.23 -27.85 -154.33
CA ALA A 458 50.89 -26.76 -155.03
C ALA A 458 52.35 -27.09 -155.40
N GLU A 459 53.11 -27.74 -154.52
CA GLU A 459 54.50 -28.19 -154.78
C GLU A 459 54.54 -29.25 -155.90
N ASN A 460 53.57 -30.16 -155.94
CA ASN A 460 53.48 -31.16 -157.01
C ASN A 460 53.02 -30.56 -158.36
N GLN A 461 52.19 -29.51 -158.34
CA GLN A 461 51.84 -28.78 -159.58
C GLN A 461 53.01 -27.95 -160.12
N ALA A 462 53.81 -27.33 -159.24
CA ALA A 462 55.02 -26.62 -159.63
C ALA A 462 56.05 -27.55 -160.27
N ALA A 463 56.33 -28.70 -159.64
CA ALA A 463 57.29 -29.69 -160.15
C ALA A 463 56.86 -30.34 -161.48
N ASN A 464 55.55 -30.43 -161.75
CA ASN A 464 55.03 -31.00 -162.99
C ASN A 464 55.04 -29.99 -164.15
N LEU A 465 54.87 -28.69 -163.86
CA LEU A 465 55.00 -27.61 -164.84
C LEU A 465 56.47 -27.35 -165.20
N GLU A 466 57.40 -27.49 -164.23
CA GLU A 466 58.86 -27.37 -164.46
C GLU A 466 59.44 -28.52 -165.33
N LYS A 467 58.75 -29.66 -165.46
CA LYS A 467 59.17 -30.80 -166.30
C LYS A 467 58.66 -30.76 -167.74
N GLN A 468 57.72 -29.86 -168.09
CA GLN A 468 57.07 -29.86 -169.41
C GLN A 468 57.48 -28.69 -170.33
N TYR A 469 58.22 -27.69 -169.86
CA TYR A 469 58.66 -26.56 -170.69
C TYR A 469 60.14 -26.24 -170.52
N GLU A 470 60.97 -26.74 -171.45
CA GLU A 470 62.43 -26.61 -171.48
C GLU A 470 62.94 -25.25 -172.05
N TRP A 471 62.21 -24.14 -171.87
CA TRP A 471 62.58 -22.82 -172.44
C TRP A 471 62.54 -21.60 -171.49
N ILE A 472 62.53 -21.73 -170.17
CA ILE A 472 62.71 -20.54 -169.29
C ILE A 472 64.19 -20.43 -168.90
N VAL A 473 65.01 -20.21 -169.94
CA VAL A 473 66.37 -19.71 -169.87
C VAL A 473 66.29 -18.17 -169.85
N GLU A 474 67.13 -17.55 -169.04
CA GLU A 474 67.39 -16.09 -168.91
C GLU A 474 66.42 -15.26 -168.04
N GLY A 475 66.86 -15.01 -166.79
CA GLY A 475 66.30 -13.98 -165.92
C GLY A 475 66.87 -12.57 -166.19
N PRO A 476 66.33 -11.55 -165.50
CA PRO A 476 67.24 -10.58 -164.87
C PRO A 476 66.76 -10.09 -163.48
N LYS A 477 67.75 -9.62 -162.70
CA LYS A 477 67.62 -8.93 -161.41
C LYS A 477 66.66 -7.72 -161.45
N ARG A 478 65.93 -7.50 -160.35
CA ARG A 478 65.51 -6.21 -159.75
C ARG A 478 64.87 -6.53 -158.39
N GLU A 479 65.42 -6.18 -157.23
CA GLU A 479 65.65 -4.83 -156.67
C GLU A 479 64.34 -4.08 -156.38
N THR A 480 64.02 -3.88 -155.08
CA THR A 480 63.43 -2.71 -154.42
C THR A 480 62.84 -3.13 -153.06
N SER A 481 63.41 -2.73 -151.92
CA SER A 481 63.45 -1.39 -151.31
C SER A 481 62.21 -1.04 -150.46
N ARG A 482 62.48 -0.84 -149.16
CA ARG A 482 61.92 0.19 -148.24
C ARG A 482 60.41 0.45 -148.24
N ASN A 483 59.77 0.43 -147.05
CA ASN A 483 59.56 1.64 -146.23
C ASN A 483 58.75 1.41 -144.93
N LYS A 484 59.14 2.18 -143.90
CA LYS A 484 58.36 2.93 -142.86
C LYS A 484 57.25 2.19 -142.07
N ARG A 485 57.40 2.03 -140.75
CA ARG A 485 57.00 3.00 -139.68
C ARG A 485 55.53 3.45 -139.74
N LYS A 486 54.71 2.88 -138.85
CA LYS A 486 54.08 3.57 -137.71
C LYS A 486 53.77 2.57 -136.62
#